data_AF-A0A9W8CY04-F1
#
_entry.id   AF-A0A9W8CY04-F1
#
_cell.length_a   1.000
_cell.length_b   1.000
_cell.length_c   1.000
_cell.angle_alpha   90.00
_cell.angle_beta   90.00
_cell.angle_gamma   90.00
#
_symmetry.space_group_name_H-M   'P 1'
#
loop_
_entity.id
_entity.type
_entity.pdbx_description
1 polymer ?
#
loop_
_entity_poly.entity_id
_entity_poly.type
_entity_poly.pdbx_seq_one_letter_code
_entity_poly.pdbx_strand_id
1 'polypeptide(L)'
;MGGGAGPRMEEALGKSPQQSILNVLRIACAEALRQPDFGDRLQGIKQRFYVRDFDGIFLEPANLPVYTAQYVPRRALCYYDLFCRPELQAILRARPTVYCLGAGAGSELLGITAASCHALETGGGSGRPLTIHSQDYADWSAILQSLESAVRYKWSITEDLVSYAFSVGNLLEMEAEMEAHIGGAQLVTAMFVFNELFADKGNAIKFVKTLVAHMRPGSHFLLVDSAGSFSSVSVAGKEYMSYMFFDSLRQFFEPVISEDSSWFRHARALNYPLPVENMRYFVRLYRRK
;
A
#
# COMPACT_ATOMS: atom_id res chain seq x y z
N MET A 1 42.02 1.88 0.90
CA MET A 1 41.12 0.91 1.58
C MET A 1 39.93 0.72 0.67
N GLY A 2 39.74 -0.50 0.17
CA GLY A 2 38.76 -0.77 -0.90
C GLY A 2 37.34 -0.52 -0.42
N GLY A 3 36.65 0.41 -1.08
CA GLY A 3 35.20 0.51 -1.00
C GLY A 3 34.62 -0.73 -1.65
N GLY A 4 34.21 -1.70 -0.84
CA GLY A 4 33.38 -2.80 -1.31
C GLY A 4 32.11 -2.20 -1.86
N ALA A 5 31.86 -2.38 -3.16
CA ALA A 5 30.55 -2.12 -3.72
C ALA A 5 29.55 -2.95 -2.89
N GLY A 6 28.60 -2.28 -2.25
CA GLY A 6 27.49 -2.97 -1.60
C GLY A 6 26.81 -3.92 -2.60
N PRO A 7 26.14 -4.97 -2.13
CA PRO A 7 25.44 -5.90 -3.02
C PRO A 7 24.54 -5.11 -3.98
N ARG A 8 24.54 -5.48 -5.27
CA ARG A 8 23.65 -4.85 -6.24
C ARG A 8 22.21 -5.10 -5.78
N MET A 9 21.36 -4.08 -5.72
CA MET A 9 19.98 -4.25 -5.24
C MET A 9 19.17 -5.25 -6.10
N GLU A 10 19.60 -5.51 -7.33
CA GLU A 10 19.03 -6.52 -8.24
C GLU A 10 19.21 -7.94 -7.68
N GLU A 11 20.26 -8.16 -6.89
CA GLU A 11 20.49 -9.40 -6.16
C GLU A 11 19.62 -9.51 -4.90
N ALA A 12 19.13 -8.39 -4.35
CA ALA A 12 18.39 -8.37 -3.08
C ALA A 12 17.08 -9.16 -3.15
N LEU A 13 16.38 -9.09 -4.29
CA LEU A 13 15.16 -9.86 -4.52
C LEU A 13 15.43 -11.26 -5.11
N GLY A 14 16.64 -11.48 -5.63
CA GLY A 14 17.02 -12.70 -6.33
C GLY A 14 16.19 -12.97 -7.60
N LYS A 15 16.23 -14.21 -8.08
CA LYS A 15 15.60 -14.61 -9.36
C LYS A 15 14.07 -14.60 -9.37
N SER A 16 13.44 -14.52 -8.20
CA SER A 16 11.97 -14.51 -8.08
C SER A 16 11.55 -13.45 -7.06
N PRO A 17 11.35 -12.20 -7.50
CA PRO A 17 10.89 -11.12 -6.62
C PRO A 17 9.61 -11.45 -5.87
N GLN A 18 8.64 -12.09 -6.54
CA GLN A 18 7.39 -12.51 -5.89
C GLN A 18 7.64 -13.51 -4.75
N GLN A 19 8.50 -14.51 -4.95
CA GLN A 19 8.84 -15.44 -3.87
C GLN A 19 9.62 -14.74 -2.74
N SER A 20 10.46 -13.76 -3.07
CA SER A 20 11.21 -12.97 -2.09
C SER A 20 10.28 -12.17 -1.17
N ILE A 21 9.24 -11.52 -1.72
CA ILE A 21 8.18 -10.83 -0.96
C ILE A 21 7.47 -11.81 -0.02
N LEU A 22 7.10 -13.00 -0.49
CA LEU A 22 6.47 -14.03 0.34
C LEU A 22 7.40 -14.57 1.43
N ASN A 23 8.71 -14.61 1.19
CA ASN A 23 9.68 -15.01 2.20
C ASN A 23 9.80 -13.98 3.33
N VAL A 24 9.76 -12.68 3.01
CA VAL A 24 9.69 -11.61 4.02
C VAL A 24 8.43 -11.76 4.88
N LEU A 25 7.27 -11.98 4.25
CA LEU A 25 6.02 -12.22 4.97
C LEU A 25 6.09 -13.46 5.86
N ARG A 26 6.69 -14.55 5.39
CA ARG A 26 6.85 -15.77 6.19
C ARG A 26 7.67 -15.50 7.46
N ILE A 27 8.68 -14.63 7.39
CA ILE A 27 9.52 -14.26 8.54
C ILE A 27 8.74 -13.36 9.49
N ALA A 28 8.16 -12.28 8.97
CA ALA A 28 7.42 -11.31 9.78
C ALA A 28 6.20 -11.93 10.47
N CYS A 29 5.52 -12.88 9.81
CA CYS A 29 4.34 -13.56 10.34
C CYS A 29 4.65 -14.95 10.94
N ALA A 30 5.93 -15.31 11.14
CA ALA A 30 6.33 -16.64 11.56
C ALA A 30 5.66 -17.08 12.88
N GLU A 31 5.50 -16.14 13.82
CA GLU A 31 4.86 -16.44 15.10
C GLU A 31 3.38 -16.73 14.93
N ALA A 32 2.65 -15.85 14.25
CA ALA A 32 1.23 -16.03 13.96
C ALA A 32 0.96 -17.36 13.25
N LEU A 33 1.74 -17.67 12.21
CA LEU A 33 1.59 -18.90 11.42
C LEU A 33 1.80 -20.19 12.22
N ARG A 34 2.43 -20.13 13.40
CA ARG A 34 2.66 -21.27 14.30
C ARG A 34 1.64 -21.34 15.45
N GLN A 35 0.77 -20.35 15.60
CA GLN A 35 -0.21 -20.33 16.68
C GLN A 35 -1.23 -21.46 16.49
N PRO A 36 -1.50 -22.28 17.54
CA PRO A 36 -2.48 -23.36 17.46
C PRO A 36 -3.90 -22.87 17.11
N ASP A 37 -4.27 -21.66 17.54
CA ASP A 37 -5.58 -21.03 17.31
C ASP A 37 -5.64 -20.20 16.02
N PHE A 38 -4.61 -20.23 15.16
CA PHE A 38 -4.57 -19.44 13.92
C PHE A 38 -5.83 -19.64 13.06
N GLY A 39 -6.25 -20.90 12.90
CA GLY A 39 -7.42 -21.26 12.11
C GLY A 39 -8.71 -20.67 12.66
N ASP A 40 -8.94 -20.81 13.97
CA ASP A 40 -10.14 -20.30 14.65
C ASP A 40 -10.20 -18.78 14.59
N ARG A 41 -9.05 -18.12 14.83
CA ARG A 41 -8.94 -16.66 14.73
C ARG A 41 -9.20 -16.16 13.32
N LEU A 42 -8.65 -16.83 12.31
CA LEU A 42 -8.91 -16.49 10.91
C LEU A 42 -10.40 -16.64 10.55
N GLN A 43 -11.08 -17.66 11.07
CA GLN A 43 -12.53 -17.78 10.87
C GLN A 43 -13.30 -16.66 11.57
N GLY A 44 -12.89 -16.27 12.79
CA GLY A 44 -13.44 -15.11 13.49
C GLY A 44 -13.32 -13.81 12.67
N ILE A 45 -12.14 -13.56 12.09
CA ILE A 45 -11.90 -12.40 11.20
C ILE A 45 -12.83 -12.44 9.97
N LYS A 46 -12.96 -13.61 9.32
CA LYS A 46 -13.85 -13.78 8.16
C LYS A 46 -15.32 -13.50 8.51
N GLN A 47 -15.77 -13.96 9.67
CA GLN A 47 -17.12 -13.70 10.15
C GLN A 47 -17.37 -12.22 10.40
N ARG A 48 -16.39 -11.50 10.98
CA ARG A 48 -16.49 -10.05 11.19
C ARG A 48 -16.52 -9.27 9.88
N PHE A 49 -15.76 -9.69 8.86
CA PHE A 49 -15.87 -9.11 7.52
C PHE A 49 -17.27 -9.29 6.93
N TYR A 50 -17.88 -10.46 7.14
CA TYR A 50 -19.24 -10.74 6.67
C TYR A 50 -20.28 -9.78 7.28
N VAL A 51 -20.15 -9.47 8.58
CA VAL A 51 -21.05 -8.52 9.27
C VAL A 51 -20.58 -7.06 9.23
N ARG A 52 -19.49 -6.76 8.51
CA ARG A 52 -18.88 -5.42 8.41
C ARG A 52 -18.45 -4.82 9.75
N ASP A 53 -18.02 -5.67 10.68
CA ASP A 53 -17.43 -5.26 11.96
C ASP A 53 -15.92 -5.07 11.81
N PHE A 54 -15.52 -3.93 11.23
CA PHE A 54 -14.10 -3.63 10.98
C PHE A 54 -13.34 -3.34 12.29
N ASP A 55 -13.97 -2.67 13.25
CA ASP A 55 -13.36 -2.37 14.55
C ASP A 55 -13.05 -3.65 15.33
N GLY A 56 -13.96 -4.62 15.36
CA GLY A 56 -13.69 -5.92 15.97
C GLY A 56 -12.60 -6.75 15.26
N ILE A 57 -12.19 -6.35 14.05
CA ILE A 57 -11.03 -6.93 13.36
C ILE A 57 -9.77 -6.14 13.69
N PHE A 58 -9.78 -4.84 13.45
CA PHE A 58 -8.58 -4.01 13.39
C PHE A 58 -8.22 -3.31 14.70
N LEU A 59 -9.16 -3.15 15.63
CA LEU A 59 -8.88 -2.65 16.99
C LEU A 59 -8.63 -3.79 18.00
N GLU A 60 -8.63 -5.04 17.54
CA GLU A 60 -8.23 -6.21 18.33
C GLU A 60 -6.79 -6.63 17.95
N PRO A 61 -5.77 -6.29 18.75
CA PRO A 61 -4.37 -6.51 18.40
C PRO A 61 -4.03 -7.96 18.07
N ALA A 62 -4.71 -8.92 18.72
CA ALA A 62 -4.45 -10.34 18.48
C ALA A 62 -4.85 -10.78 17.06
N ASN A 63 -5.74 -10.05 16.38
CA ASN A 63 -6.15 -10.37 15.02
C ASN A 63 -5.14 -9.89 13.96
N LEU A 64 -4.39 -8.83 14.24
CA LEU A 64 -3.55 -8.16 13.24
C LEU A 64 -2.49 -9.09 12.62
N PRO A 65 -1.76 -9.93 13.38
CA PRO A 65 -0.79 -10.85 12.79
C PRO A 65 -1.43 -11.90 11.88
N VAL A 66 -2.60 -12.42 12.26
CA VAL A 66 -3.35 -13.43 11.46
C VAL A 66 -3.94 -12.80 10.21
N TYR A 67 -4.50 -11.59 10.32
CA TYR A 67 -4.96 -10.81 9.18
C TYR A 67 -3.82 -10.54 8.20
N THR A 68 -2.67 -10.09 8.72
CA THR A 68 -1.46 -9.79 7.93
C THR A 68 -1.04 -11.02 7.14
N ALA A 69 -0.89 -12.17 7.82
CA ALA A 69 -0.46 -13.42 7.20
C ALA A 69 -1.39 -13.86 6.06
N GLN A 70 -2.70 -13.69 6.22
CA GLN A 70 -3.71 -14.12 5.23
C GLN A 70 -3.84 -13.15 4.04
N TYR A 71 -3.94 -11.84 4.30
CA TYR A 71 -4.46 -10.88 3.31
C TYR A 71 -3.38 -10.01 2.64
N VAL A 72 -2.23 -9.80 3.28
CA VAL A 72 -1.13 -9.01 2.71
C VAL A 72 -0.44 -9.67 1.51
N PRO A 73 -0.20 -11.00 1.46
CA PRO A 73 0.52 -11.64 0.36
C PRO A 73 0.05 -11.22 -1.03
N ARG A 74 -1.24 -11.37 -1.33
CA ARG A 74 -1.79 -11.05 -2.66
C ARG A 74 -1.65 -9.56 -3.01
N ARG A 75 -1.90 -8.66 -2.04
CA ARG A 75 -1.85 -7.21 -2.24
C ARG A 75 -0.41 -6.76 -2.43
N ALA A 76 0.52 -7.22 -1.59
CA ALA A 76 1.94 -6.89 -1.72
C ALA A 76 2.51 -7.31 -3.09
N LEU A 77 2.15 -8.50 -3.58
CA LEU A 77 2.58 -8.96 -4.91
C LEU A 77 1.97 -8.13 -6.04
N CYS A 78 0.69 -7.79 -5.96
CA CYS A 78 0.04 -6.92 -6.94
C CYS A 78 0.63 -5.51 -6.93
N TYR A 79 0.92 -4.98 -5.76
CA TYR A 79 1.45 -3.63 -5.61
C TYR A 79 2.89 -3.58 -6.13
N TYR A 80 3.70 -4.61 -5.85
CA TYR A 80 5.02 -4.75 -6.49
C TYR A 80 4.93 -4.69 -8.02
N ASP A 81 4.05 -5.49 -8.63
CA ASP A 81 3.85 -5.50 -10.09
C ASP A 81 3.40 -4.14 -10.63
N LEU A 82 2.44 -3.50 -9.94
CA LEU A 82 1.97 -2.15 -10.26
C LEU A 82 3.11 -1.12 -10.20
N PHE A 83 3.89 -1.11 -9.12
CA PHE A 83 5.00 -0.18 -8.94
C PHE A 83 6.22 -0.49 -9.84
N CYS A 84 6.25 -1.65 -10.51
CA CYS A 84 7.23 -1.94 -11.57
C CYS A 84 6.87 -1.30 -12.92
N ARG A 85 5.67 -0.71 -13.08
CA ARG A 85 5.28 -0.01 -14.31
C ARG A 85 6.15 1.25 -14.52
N PRO A 86 6.46 1.62 -15.79
CA PRO A 86 7.40 2.69 -16.09
C PRO A 86 7.11 4.04 -15.40
N GLU A 87 5.83 4.42 -15.30
CA GLU A 87 5.39 5.68 -14.71
C GLU A 87 5.68 5.73 -13.21
N LEU A 88 5.40 4.63 -12.50
CA LEU A 88 5.66 4.51 -11.06
C LEU A 88 7.15 4.31 -10.78
N GLN A 89 7.86 3.56 -11.63
CA GLN A 89 9.33 3.46 -11.55
C GLN A 89 10.01 4.81 -11.71
N ALA A 90 9.54 5.66 -12.63
CA ALA A 90 10.05 7.01 -12.80
C ALA A 90 9.87 7.86 -11.52
N ILE A 91 8.71 7.72 -10.85
CA ILE A 91 8.45 8.36 -9.56
C ILE A 91 9.41 7.81 -8.49
N LEU A 92 9.56 6.48 -8.36
CA LEU A 92 10.41 5.86 -7.34
C LEU A 92 11.89 6.22 -7.49
N ARG A 93 12.40 6.38 -8.72
CA ARG A 93 13.79 6.82 -8.99
C ARG A 93 14.08 8.20 -8.42
N ALA A 94 13.08 9.07 -8.28
CA ALA A 94 13.21 10.39 -7.66
C ALA A 94 13.26 10.35 -6.12
N ARG A 95 13.24 9.15 -5.51
CA ARG A 95 13.23 8.92 -4.06
C ARG A 95 12.18 9.79 -3.36
N PRO A 96 10.90 9.61 -3.69
CA PRO A 96 9.82 10.44 -3.17
C PRO A 96 9.60 10.18 -1.68
N THR A 97 8.88 11.10 -1.05
CA THR A 97 8.06 10.80 0.11
C THR A 97 6.72 10.29 -0.40
N VAL A 98 6.41 9.04 -0.08
CA VAL A 98 5.13 8.39 -0.34
C VAL A 98 4.30 8.42 0.93
N TYR A 99 3.11 9.00 0.87
CA TYR A 99 2.14 8.98 1.96
C TYR A 99 0.99 8.04 1.61
N CYS A 100 0.94 6.92 2.33
CA CYS A 100 0.02 5.82 2.06
C CYS A 100 -1.20 5.90 2.98
N LEU A 101 -2.34 6.30 2.43
CA LEU A 101 -3.59 6.50 3.15
C LEU A 101 -4.33 5.17 3.31
N GLY A 102 -4.69 4.81 4.55
CA GLY A 102 -5.33 3.51 4.85
C GLY A 102 -4.46 2.32 4.45
N ALA A 103 -3.15 2.44 4.71
CA ALA A 103 -2.14 1.47 4.27
C ALA A 103 -2.23 0.12 4.98
N GLY A 104 -2.87 0.10 6.15
CA GLY A 104 -3.09 -1.07 7.00
C GLY A 104 -1.82 -1.89 7.25
N ALA A 105 -1.96 -3.20 7.05
CA ALA A 105 -0.98 -4.22 7.41
C ALA A 105 0.32 -4.25 6.57
N GLY A 106 0.64 -3.21 5.79
CA GLY A 106 1.96 -3.09 5.12
C GLY A 106 2.07 -3.72 3.73
N SER A 107 0.96 -3.88 2.99
CA SER A 107 1.02 -4.31 1.58
C SER A 107 1.78 -3.31 0.70
N GLU A 108 1.55 -2.01 0.92
CA GLU A 108 2.25 -0.93 0.22
C GLU A 108 3.72 -0.86 0.64
N LEU A 109 4.02 -0.99 1.94
CA LEU A 109 5.39 -1.07 2.45
C LEU A 109 6.21 -2.12 1.68
N LEU A 110 5.71 -3.35 1.58
CA LEU A 110 6.39 -4.43 0.87
C LEU A 110 6.45 -4.21 -0.64
N GLY A 111 5.32 -3.86 -1.26
CA GLY A 111 5.23 -3.71 -2.72
C GLY A 111 6.14 -2.60 -3.24
N ILE A 112 6.11 -1.43 -2.57
CA ILE A 112 6.92 -0.27 -2.94
C ILE A 112 8.40 -0.54 -2.66
N THR A 113 8.75 -1.12 -1.51
CA THR A 113 10.16 -1.43 -1.19
C THR A 113 10.74 -2.43 -2.18
N ALA A 114 10.01 -3.49 -2.52
CA ALA A 114 10.49 -4.45 -3.51
C ALA A 114 10.63 -3.78 -4.89
N ALA A 115 9.66 -2.94 -5.30
CA ALA A 115 9.75 -2.24 -6.58
C ALA A 115 10.89 -1.21 -6.61
N SER A 116 11.23 -0.60 -5.46
CA SER A 116 12.32 0.39 -5.38
C SER A 116 13.70 -0.24 -5.48
N CYS A 117 13.86 -1.54 -5.20
CA CYS A 117 15.13 -2.24 -5.42
C CYS A 117 15.62 -2.06 -6.86
N HIS A 118 14.72 -2.15 -7.86
CA HIS A 118 15.03 -1.91 -9.28
C HIS A 118 15.34 -0.43 -9.60
N ALA A 119 14.73 0.50 -8.85
CA ALA A 119 14.86 1.94 -9.10
C ALA A 119 16.16 2.51 -8.52
N LEU A 120 16.56 2.04 -7.34
CA LEU A 120 17.63 2.61 -6.53
C LEU A 120 19.04 2.20 -6.98
N GLU A 121 19.17 1.23 -7.90
CA GLU A 121 20.44 0.78 -8.50
C GLU A 121 21.13 1.82 -9.37
N THR A 122 20.37 2.79 -9.89
CA THR A 122 20.83 3.68 -10.97
C THR A 122 21.44 4.99 -10.47
N GLY A 123 21.54 5.22 -9.16
CA GLY A 123 22.01 6.48 -8.58
C GLY A 123 23.09 6.30 -7.54
N GLY A 124 24.36 6.45 -7.93
CA GLY A 124 25.44 6.76 -6.99
C GLY A 124 25.31 8.22 -6.57
N GLY A 125 24.84 8.47 -5.34
CA GLY A 125 24.76 9.84 -4.83
C GLY A 125 24.11 9.95 -3.46
N SER A 126 24.68 10.82 -2.64
CA SER A 126 24.26 11.28 -1.30
C SER A 126 22.89 11.98 -1.29
N GLY A 127 21.83 11.27 -1.68
CA GLY A 127 20.46 11.77 -1.71
C GLY A 127 19.65 11.35 -0.48
N ARG A 128 18.54 12.05 -0.22
CA ARG A 128 17.54 11.64 0.78
C ARG A 128 17.03 10.21 0.50
N PRO A 129 16.65 9.43 1.52
CA PRO A 129 16.02 8.12 1.31
C PRO A 129 14.65 8.27 0.62
N LEU A 130 14.19 7.18 0.00
CA LEU A 130 12.77 7.00 -0.29
C LEU A 130 12.04 6.91 1.05
N THR A 131 11.03 7.74 1.29
CA THR A 131 10.22 7.65 2.51
C THR A 131 8.90 6.96 2.20
N ILE A 132 8.56 5.91 2.95
CA ILE A 132 7.24 5.28 2.92
C ILE A 132 6.59 5.55 4.27
N HIS A 133 5.69 6.53 4.29
CA HIS A 133 4.89 6.86 5.46
C HIS A 133 3.52 6.16 5.33
N SER A 134 3.31 5.13 6.14
CA SER A 134 2.03 4.42 6.22
C SER A 134 1.11 5.14 7.20
N GLN A 135 -0.16 5.31 6.87
CA GLN A 135 -1.16 5.85 7.78
C GLN A 135 -2.38 4.95 7.78
N ASP A 136 -2.94 4.72 8.96
CA ASP A 136 -4.18 3.95 9.14
C ASP A 136 -4.91 4.39 10.40
N TYR A 137 -6.18 3.99 10.57
CA TYR A 137 -6.94 4.31 11.78
C TYR A 137 -6.69 3.31 12.91
N ALA A 138 -6.28 2.10 12.57
CA ALA A 138 -5.81 1.10 13.54
C ALA A 138 -4.30 1.18 13.73
N ASP A 139 -3.82 0.77 14.91
CA ASP A 139 -2.38 0.75 15.20
C ASP A 139 -1.70 -0.51 14.63
N TRP A 140 -0.99 -0.33 13.52
CA TRP A 140 -0.22 -1.39 12.86
C TRP A 140 1.27 -1.39 13.22
N SER A 141 1.72 -0.57 14.17
CA SER A 141 3.13 -0.32 14.46
C SER A 141 3.93 -1.61 14.64
N ALA A 142 3.44 -2.55 15.45
CA ALA A 142 4.13 -3.83 15.70
C ALA A 142 4.25 -4.71 14.45
N ILE A 143 3.22 -4.70 13.59
CA ILE A 143 3.21 -5.44 12.32
C ILE A 143 4.20 -4.81 11.34
N LEU A 144 4.13 -3.49 11.17
CA LEU A 144 5.01 -2.76 10.24
C LEU A 144 6.48 -2.87 10.68
N GLN A 145 6.78 -2.78 11.98
CA GLN A 145 8.12 -2.99 12.50
C GLN A 145 8.65 -4.41 12.25
N SER A 146 7.78 -5.43 12.34
CA SER A 146 8.14 -6.82 12.03
C SER A 146 8.44 -7.00 10.54
N LEU A 147 7.64 -6.38 9.67
CA LEU A 147 7.87 -6.38 8.22
C LEU A 147 9.15 -5.64 7.84
N GLU A 148 9.37 -4.46 8.40
CA GLU A 148 10.59 -3.68 8.22
C GLU A 148 11.81 -4.50 8.62
N SER A 149 11.81 -5.10 9.81
CA SER A 149 12.92 -5.93 10.28
C SER A 149 13.22 -7.08 9.32
N ALA A 150 12.19 -7.75 8.80
CA ALA A 150 12.33 -8.83 7.84
C ALA A 150 12.85 -8.35 6.46
N VAL A 151 12.39 -7.18 6.00
CA VAL A 151 12.87 -6.50 4.79
C VAL A 151 14.36 -6.17 4.91
N ARG A 152 14.76 -5.49 5.99
CA ARG A 152 16.16 -5.11 6.23
C ARG A 152 17.06 -6.33 6.29
N TYR A 153 16.60 -7.39 6.96
CA TYR A 153 17.33 -8.65 7.04
C TYR A 153 17.47 -9.35 5.68
N LYS A 154 16.38 -9.45 4.90
CA LYS A 154 16.38 -10.25 3.66
C LYS A 154 16.89 -9.52 2.43
N TRP A 155 16.66 -8.22 2.33
CA TRP A 155 16.99 -7.42 1.15
C TRP A 155 18.15 -6.46 1.42
N SER A 156 18.71 -6.46 2.62
CA SER A 156 19.82 -5.57 3.02
C SER A 156 19.49 -4.08 2.81
N ILE A 157 18.21 -3.71 2.94
CA ILE A 157 17.75 -2.33 2.83
C ILE A 157 18.15 -1.56 4.09
N THR A 158 18.92 -0.51 3.91
CA THR A 158 19.37 0.39 4.97
C THR A 158 18.50 1.66 5.04
N GLU A 159 18.58 2.39 6.16
CA GLU A 159 17.78 3.61 6.39
C GLU A 159 18.06 4.73 5.36
N ASP A 160 19.28 4.78 4.82
CA ASP A 160 19.68 5.73 3.78
C ASP A 160 19.10 5.40 2.39
N LEU A 161 18.60 4.17 2.21
CA LEU A 161 17.90 3.76 0.99
C LEU A 161 16.40 3.97 1.13
N VAL A 162 15.82 3.42 2.20
CA VAL A 162 14.39 3.50 2.47
C VAL A 162 14.16 3.76 3.96
N SER A 163 13.38 4.80 4.23
CA SER A 163 12.93 5.19 5.56
C SER A 163 11.44 4.90 5.71
N TYR A 164 11.05 4.33 6.85
CA TYR A 164 9.68 3.96 7.14
C TYR A 164 9.14 4.83 8.27
N ALA A 165 7.91 5.30 8.12
CA ALA A 165 7.19 6.02 9.15
C ALA A 165 5.75 5.50 9.24
N PHE A 166 5.14 5.64 10.41
CA PHE A 166 3.75 5.28 10.64
C PHE A 166 3.05 6.33 11.50
N SER A 167 1.82 6.68 11.14
CA SER A 167 0.93 7.47 11.99
C SER A 167 -0.46 6.84 12.07
N VAL A 168 -1.07 6.96 13.25
CA VAL A 168 -2.46 6.56 13.49
C VAL A 168 -3.34 7.80 13.26
N GLY A 169 -4.40 7.65 12.47
CA GLY A 169 -5.37 8.71 12.24
C GLY A 169 -6.57 8.22 11.44
N ASN A 170 -7.72 8.86 11.58
CA ASN A 170 -8.92 8.51 10.81
C ASN A 170 -9.01 9.40 9.57
N LEU A 171 -9.09 8.80 8.37
CA LEU A 171 -9.22 9.54 7.11
C LEU A 171 -10.50 10.39 7.03
N LEU A 172 -11.52 10.04 7.80
CA LEU A 172 -12.77 10.80 7.91
C LEU A 172 -12.69 11.94 8.94
N GLU A 173 -11.64 11.98 9.76
CA GLU A 173 -11.37 13.00 10.77
C GLU A 173 -10.05 13.70 10.45
N MET A 174 -10.15 14.71 9.59
CA MET A 174 -8.98 15.38 9.04
C MET A 174 -8.26 16.22 10.08
N GLU A 175 -7.02 15.84 10.38
CA GLU A 175 -6.12 16.54 11.31
C GLU A 175 -5.02 17.29 10.57
N ALA A 176 -4.48 18.33 11.22
CA ALA A 176 -3.43 19.19 10.66
C ALA A 176 -2.15 18.41 10.29
N GLU A 177 -1.84 17.34 11.03
CA GLU A 177 -0.73 16.45 10.71
C GLU A 177 -0.94 15.71 9.38
N MET A 178 -2.15 15.20 9.14
CA MET A 178 -2.48 14.53 7.88
C MET A 178 -2.43 15.49 6.70
N GLU A 179 -2.92 16.72 6.88
CA GLU A 179 -2.81 17.79 5.88
C GLU A 179 -1.35 18.11 5.54
N ALA A 180 -0.48 18.19 6.56
CA ALA A 180 0.95 18.41 6.38
C ALA A 180 1.63 17.26 5.62
N HIS A 181 1.28 16.01 5.94
CA HIS A 181 1.79 14.84 5.20
C HIS A 181 1.35 14.83 3.74
N ILE A 182 0.08 15.13 3.46
CA ILE A 182 -0.43 15.26 2.08
C ILE A 182 0.34 16.36 1.31
N GLY A 183 0.59 17.50 1.94
CA GLY A 183 1.33 18.61 1.32
C GLY A 183 2.82 18.35 1.13
N GLY A 184 3.43 17.52 1.99
CA GLY A 184 4.84 17.14 1.91
C GLY A 184 5.14 16.02 0.92
N ALA A 185 4.15 15.17 0.62
CA ALA A 185 4.32 14.00 -0.22
C ALA A 185 4.48 14.32 -1.71
N GLN A 186 5.35 13.57 -2.39
CA GLN A 186 5.45 13.59 -3.86
C GLN A 186 4.54 12.53 -4.51
N LEU A 187 4.18 11.50 -3.76
CA LEU A 187 3.18 10.51 -4.15
C LEU A 187 2.26 10.28 -2.94
N VAL A 188 0.96 10.50 -3.14
CA VAL A 188 -0.08 10.09 -2.20
C VAL A 188 -0.76 8.86 -2.78
N THR A 189 -0.95 7.81 -1.99
CA THR A 189 -1.62 6.59 -2.43
C THR A 189 -2.86 6.34 -1.59
N ALA A 190 -3.87 5.74 -2.22
CA ALA A 190 -5.04 5.21 -1.54
C ALA A 190 -5.46 3.93 -2.26
N MET A 191 -5.19 2.78 -1.64
CA MET A 191 -5.22 1.48 -2.31
C MET A 191 -6.12 0.48 -1.56
N PHE A 192 -7.32 0.25 -2.08
CA PHE A 192 -8.41 -0.56 -1.50
C PHE A 192 -8.99 0.01 -0.20
N VAL A 193 -9.24 1.31 -0.18
CA VAL A 193 -9.73 2.06 0.99
C VAL A 193 -11.06 2.77 0.72
N PHE A 194 -11.37 3.11 -0.55
CA PHE A 194 -12.45 4.06 -0.84
C PHE A 194 -13.85 3.49 -0.66
N ASN A 195 -14.03 2.17 -0.83
CA ASN A 195 -15.31 1.55 -0.52
C ASN A 195 -15.76 1.81 0.93
N GLU A 196 -14.82 1.75 1.87
CA GLU A 196 -15.08 1.93 3.29
C GLU A 196 -15.34 3.41 3.61
N LEU A 197 -14.55 4.33 3.03
CA LEU A 197 -14.75 5.77 3.21
C LEU A 197 -16.11 6.25 2.71
N PHE A 198 -16.55 5.79 1.54
CA PHE A 198 -17.82 6.23 0.95
C PHE A 198 -19.07 5.67 1.63
N ALA A 199 -18.92 4.82 2.66
CA ALA A 199 -20.01 4.52 3.59
C ALA A 199 -20.51 5.80 4.30
N ASP A 200 -19.59 6.71 4.65
CA ASP A 200 -19.90 8.07 5.08
C ASP A 200 -19.57 9.07 3.97
N LYS A 201 -20.54 9.25 3.06
CA LYS A 201 -20.40 10.13 1.90
C LYS A 201 -20.03 11.57 2.27
N GLY A 202 -20.54 12.07 3.41
CA GLY A 202 -20.33 13.44 3.82
C GLY A 202 -18.86 13.69 4.15
N ASN A 203 -18.30 12.84 5.00
CA ASN A 203 -16.90 12.95 5.40
C ASN A 203 -15.94 12.50 4.29
N ALA A 204 -16.32 11.52 3.46
CA ALA A 204 -15.53 11.15 2.28
C ALA A 204 -15.36 12.32 1.28
N ILE A 205 -16.43 13.09 1.02
CA ILE A 205 -16.34 14.27 0.14
C ILE A 205 -15.45 15.35 0.77
N LYS A 206 -15.53 15.56 2.10
CA LYS A 206 -14.63 16.50 2.80
C LYS A 206 -13.18 16.06 2.65
N PHE A 207 -12.89 14.78 2.91
CA PHE A 207 -11.58 14.19 2.73
C PHE A 207 -11.03 14.43 1.32
N VAL A 208 -11.82 14.16 0.26
CA VAL A 208 -11.34 14.41 -1.11
C VAL A 208 -11.06 15.89 -1.37
N LYS A 209 -11.90 16.80 -0.86
CA LYS A 209 -11.63 18.25 -0.98
C LYS A 209 -10.31 18.64 -0.31
N THR A 210 -10.05 18.12 0.88
CA THR A 210 -8.79 18.35 1.61
C THR A 210 -7.60 17.77 0.85
N LEU A 211 -7.71 16.53 0.37
CA LEU A 211 -6.68 15.91 -0.46
C LEU A 211 -6.31 16.81 -1.65
N VAL A 212 -7.29 17.27 -2.42
CA VAL A 212 -7.06 18.15 -3.57
C VAL A 212 -6.44 19.50 -3.19
N ALA A 213 -6.88 20.08 -2.07
CA ALA A 213 -6.44 21.39 -1.60
C ALA A 213 -4.99 21.39 -1.10
N HIS A 214 -4.57 20.32 -0.42
CA HIS A 214 -3.25 20.24 0.21
C HIS A 214 -2.20 19.57 -0.68
N MET A 215 -2.60 18.75 -1.65
CA MET A 215 -1.64 18.14 -2.57
C MET A 215 -0.84 19.20 -3.33
N ARG A 216 0.48 19.06 -3.28
CA ARG A 216 1.43 19.93 -3.98
C ARG A 216 1.27 19.83 -5.51
N PRO A 217 1.25 20.95 -6.26
CA PRO A 217 1.33 20.90 -7.72
C PRO A 217 2.53 20.09 -8.23
N GLY A 218 2.31 19.24 -9.23
CA GLY A 218 3.29 18.30 -9.77
C GLY A 218 3.45 17.00 -8.98
N SER A 219 2.87 16.86 -7.78
CA SER A 219 2.82 15.57 -7.07
C SER A 219 1.80 14.61 -7.72
N HIS A 220 1.82 13.35 -7.30
CA HIS A 220 0.97 12.31 -7.87
C HIS A 220 -0.02 11.76 -6.84
N PHE A 221 -1.21 11.40 -7.31
CA PHE A 221 -2.20 10.64 -6.56
C PHE A 221 -2.44 9.29 -7.25
N LEU A 222 -2.13 8.20 -6.56
CA LEU A 222 -2.38 6.84 -7.01
C LEU A 222 -3.62 6.29 -6.29
N LEU A 223 -4.67 6.05 -7.05
CA LEU A 223 -5.90 5.44 -6.60
C LEU A 223 -6.02 4.05 -7.21
N VAL A 224 -6.15 3.04 -6.35
CA VAL A 224 -6.33 1.64 -6.75
C VAL A 224 -7.44 1.03 -5.91
N ASP A 225 -8.40 0.35 -6.52
CA ASP A 225 -9.43 -0.37 -5.77
C ASP A 225 -9.98 -1.53 -6.62
N SER A 226 -10.91 -2.29 -6.07
CA SER A 226 -11.60 -3.37 -6.77
C SER A 226 -12.26 -2.86 -8.05
N ALA A 227 -12.03 -3.54 -9.18
CA ALA A 227 -12.78 -3.27 -10.42
C ALA A 227 -14.19 -3.89 -10.41
N GLY A 228 -14.65 -4.40 -9.26
CA GLY A 228 -15.99 -4.93 -9.06
C GLY A 228 -16.94 -3.92 -8.41
N SER A 229 -18.19 -4.32 -8.22
CA SER A 229 -19.22 -3.50 -7.55
C SER A 229 -18.87 -3.10 -6.11
N PHE A 230 -17.83 -3.71 -5.52
CA PHE A 230 -17.30 -3.32 -4.22
C PHE A 230 -16.67 -1.93 -4.19
N SER A 231 -16.54 -1.21 -5.30
CA SER A 231 -16.01 0.16 -5.30
C SER A 231 -17.02 1.14 -5.89
N SER A 232 -18.32 0.81 -5.84
CA SER A 232 -19.38 1.72 -6.28
C SER A 232 -19.73 2.73 -5.18
N VAL A 233 -20.01 3.96 -5.62
CA VAL A 233 -20.50 5.08 -4.83
C VAL A 233 -21.87 5.46 -5.36
N SER A 234 -22.85 5.59 -4.49
CA SER A 234 -24.21 5.98 -4.87
C SER A 234 -24.35 7.52 -4.89
N VAL A 235 -24.62 8.08 -6.07
CA VAL A 235 -24.85 9.51 -6.30
C VAL A 235 -26.23 9.71 -6.92
N ALA A 236 -27.11 10.45 -6.23
CA ALA A 236 -28.48 10.73 -6.67
C ALA A 236 -29.27 9.46 -7.08
N GLY A 237 -29.11 8.36 -6.33
CA GLY A 237 -29.81 7.10 -6.57
C GLY A 237 -29.19 6.22 -7.66
N LYS A 238 -28.06 6.60 -8.26
CA LYS A 238 -27.30 5.80 -9.24
C LYS A 238 -25.94 5.41 -8.68
N GLU A 239 -25.50 4.19 -8.96
CA GLU A 239 -24.17 3.72 -8.58
C GLU A 239 -23.13 4.03 -9.67
N TYR A 240 -21.99 4.55 -9.24
CA TYR A 240 -20.84 4.86 -10.09
C TYR A 240 -19.58 4.34 -9.45
N MET A 241 -18.60 3.91 -10.25
CA MET A 241 -17.31 3.54 -9.68
C MET A 241 -16.62 4.75 -9.05
N SER A 242 -15.96 4.56 -7.91
CA SER A 242 -15.31 5.65 -7.16
C SER A 242 -14.33 6.47 -8.02
N TYR A 243 -13.61 5.84 -8.96
CA TYR A 243 -12.74 6.55 -9.90
C TYR A 243 -13.46 7.57 -10.78
N MET A 244 -14.76 7.38 -11.08
CA MET A 244 -15.52 8.33 -11.91
C MET A 244 -15.66 9.68 -11.22
N PHE A 245 -15.71 9.69 -9.88
CA PHE A 245 -15.68 10.92 -9.10
C PHE A 245 -14.35 11.66 -9.28
N PHE A 246 -13.22 10.95 -9.15
CA PHE A 246 -11.89 11.54 -9.37
C PHE A 246 -11.65 11.97 -10.83
N ASP A 247 -12.13 11.18 -11.79
CA ASP A 247 -12.08 11.52 -13.23
C ASP A 247 -12.89 12.78 -13.58
N SER A 248 -13.84 13.19 -12.72
CA SER A 248 -14.59 14.44 -12.85
C SER A 248 -13.80 15.68 -12.36
N LEU A 249 -12.77 15.50 -11.55
CA LEU A 249 -11.94 16.56 -10.96
C LEU A 249 -10.82 17.03 -11.92
N ARG A 250 -11.08 17.09 -13.22
CA ARG A 250 -10.08 17.37 -14.28
C ARG A 250 -9.47 18.77 -14.20
N GLN A 251 -10.13 19.70 -13.51
CA GLN A 251 -9.56 21.01 -13.25
C GLN A 251 -8.37 20.94 -12.28
N PHE A 252 -8.30 19.92 -11.42
CA PHE A 252 -7.25 19.74 -10.42
C PHE A 252 -6.22 18.67 -10.79
N PHE A 253 -6.64 17.68 -11.58
CA PHE A 253 -5.82 16.52 -11.92
C PHE A 253 -5.65 16.34 -13.42
N GLU A 254 -4.48 15.83 -13.80
CA GLU A 254 -4.16 15.32 -15.12
C GLU A 254 -3.98 13.80 -15.04
N PRO A 255 -4.72 13.00 -15.83
CA PRO A 255 -4.58 11.55 -15.81
C PRO A 255 -3.25 11.12 -16.44
N VAL A 256 -2.52 10.23 -15.76
CA VAL A 256 -1.28 9.59 -16.21
C VAL A 256 -1.53 8.12 -16.54
N ILE A 257 -2.24 7.40 -15.65
CA ILE A 257 -2.73 6.02 -15.90
C ILE A 257 -4.23 6.01 -15.68
N SER A 258 -4.98 5.41 -16.61
CA SER A 258 -6.42 5.19 -16.48
C SER A 258 -6.83 3.81 -17.01
N GLU A 259 -6.91 2.83 -16.10
CA GLU A 259 -7.39 1.48 -16.42
C GLU A 259 -8.58 1.12 -15.54
N ASP A 260 -9.72 0.83 -16.14
CA ASP A 260 -10.97 0.52 -15.43
C ASP A 260 -10.97 -0.90 -14.87
N SER A 261 -10.18 -1.81 -15.46
CA SER A 261 -10.05 -3.16 -14.97
C SER A 261 -8.79 -3.85 -15.48
N SER A 262 -7.98 -4.32 -14.54
CA SER A 262 -6.75 -5.07 -14.77
C SER A 262 -6.69 -6.27 -13.84
N TRP A 263 -6.14 -7.38 -14.33
CA TRP A 263 -5.94 -8.61 -13.56
C TRP A 263 -4.47 -8.73 -13.16
N PHE A 264 -4.21 -8.77 -11.85
CA PHE A 264 -2.94 -9.28 -11.34
C PHE A 264 -3.02 -10.80 -11.20
N ARG A 265 -2.00 -11.49 -11.74
CA ARG A 265 -1.84 -12.93 -11.61
C ARG A 265 -0.46 -13.25 -11.06
N HIS A 266 -0.41 -13.93 -9.93
CA HIS A 266 0.86 -14.34 -9.34
C HIS A 266 1.47 -15.51 -10.14
N ALA A 267 2.78 -15.73 -9.98
CA ALA A 267 3.48 -16.84 -10.63
C ALA A 267 2.94 -18.21 -10.15
N ARG A 268 2.95 -19.22 -11.04
CA ARG A 268 2.32 -20.55 -10.81
C ARG A 268 2.97 -21.40 -9.72
N ALA A 269 4.19 -21.09 -9.28
CA ALA A 269 4.97 -21.90 -8.35
C ALA A 269 5.52 -21.06 -7.19
N LEU A 270 4.61 -20.45 -6.43
CA LEU A 270 4.96 -19.73 -5.20
C LEU A 270 4.72 -20.63 -3.99
N ASN A 271 5.67 -20.61 -3.06
CA ASN A 271 5.55 -21.28 -1.77
C ASN A 271 5.16 -20.25 -0.71
N TYR A 272 3.98 -20.43 -0.12
CA TYR A 272 3.47 -19.73 1.06
C TYR A 272 2.47 -20.65 1.78
N PRO A 273 2.41 -20.67 3.12
CA PRO A 273 1.58 -21.65 3.86
C PRO A 273 0.07 -21.43 3.72
N LEU A 274 -0.36 -20.30 3.16
CA LEU A 274 -1.77 -19.96 2.94
C LEU A 274 -2.03 -19.71 1.45
N PRO A 275 -3.27 -19.89 0.97
CA PRO A 275 -3.62 -19.58 -0.40
C PRO A 275 -3.34 -18.11 -0.74
N VAL A 276 -2.67 -17.89 -1.88
CA VAL A 276 -2.48 -16.56 -2.47
C VAL A 276 -3.40 -16.48 -3.68
N GLU A 277 -4.26 -15.46 -3.72
CA GLU A 277 -5.27 -15.31 -4.76
C GLU A 277 -4.86 -14.28 -5.81
N ASN A 278 -5.36 -14.47 -7.04
CA ASN A 278 -5.32 -13.43 -8.07
C ASN A 278 -6.30 -12.31 -7.72
N MET A 279 -6.06 -11.10 -8.22
CA MET A 279 -6.95 -9.98 -7.94
C MET A 279 -7.24 -9.14 -9.18
N ARG A 280 -8.42 -8.53 -9.19
CA ARG A 280 -8.87 -7.62 -10.24
C ARG A 280 -9.04 -6.23 -9.64
N TYR A 281 -8.41 -5.24 -10.24
CA TYR A 281 -8.39 -3.86 -9.74
C TYR A 281 -8.59 -2.87 -10.87
N PHE A 282 -9.04 -1.67 -10.56
CA PHE A 282 -8.86 -0.51 -11.43
C PHE A 282 -7.65 0.27 -10.93
N VAL A 283 -7.01 1.02 -11.81
CA VAL A 283 -5.95 1.96 -11.43
C VAL A 283 -6.18 3.32 -12.04
N ARG A 284 -5.92 4.34 -11.24
CA ARG A 284 -5.78 5.72 -11.64
C ARG A 284 -4.50 6.28 -11.05
N LEU A 285 -3.62 6.78 -11.90
CA LEU A 285 -2.52 7.64 -11.49
C LEU A 285 -2.80 9.03 -12.03
N TYR A 286 -2.91 10.01 -11.15
CA TYR A 286 -3.11 11.41 -11.50
C TYR A 286 -1.88 12.22 -11.14
N ARG A 287 -1.55 13.22 -11.95
CA ARG A 287 -0.65 14.32 -11.60
C ARG A 287 -1.46 15.53 -11.16
N ARG A 288 -1.13 16.12 -10.01
CA ARG A 288 -1.75 17.36 -9.52
C ARG A 288 -1.30 18.53 -10.39
N LYS A 289 -2.26 19.29 -10.94
CA LYS A 289 -2.01 20.50 -11.73
C LYS A 289 -1.53 21.67 -10.88
#